data_AF-A0A6L5Y1F8-F1
#
_entry.id   AF-A0A6L5Y1F8-F1
#
_cell.length_a   1.000
_cell.length_b   1.000
_cell.length_c   1.000
_cell.angle_alpha   90.00
_cell.angle_beta   90.00
_cell.angle_gamma   90.00
#
_symmetry.space_group_name_H-M   'P 1'
#
loop_
_entity.id
_entity.type
_entity.pdbx_description
1 polymer ?
#
loop_
_entity_poly.entity_id
_entity_poly.type
_entity_poly.pdbx_seq_one_letter_code
_entity_poly.pdbx_strand_id
1 'polypeptide(L)'
;MNIKEFLTEIADRVAKEMGHEYVMHITEIPKNNGIVLHGLNILNRQVNLSPCIYLEYYHEKYEHGAMAMDAIVEDIIKVYREHAVSKNWDTSSFTNYENAKQRLRGRLINTEKNEELLKTLPHREFLDLSLIYTVNYPCEKTGGMGSIRVTHDHVKMWKVDEEELFRQTKENMERYDESSLENLQNLLGEMIGTNETVFNDEEMIPMYILTNKEKLNGAVQMMNEGVLKATAEMLGKDLMIIPSSVHEVLLIPSEGHETEADTLRQMVREVNDTQLALNEILSYHVYRYSHQTGKIAIAA
;
A
#
# COMPACT_ATOMS: atom_id res chain seq x y z
N MET A 1 2.35 -30.66 8.36
CA MET A 1 1.48 -30.08 9.39
C MET A 1 0.67 -29.01 8.70
N ASN A 2 -0.66 -28.98 8.85
CA ASN A 2 -1.44 -27.92 8.19
C ASN A 2 -1.27 -26.57 8.89
N ILE A 3 -1.66 -25.48 8.24
CA ILE A 3 -1.47 -24.13 8.78
C ILE A 3 -2.12 -23.96 10.17
N LYS A 4 -3.35 -24.46 10.39
CA LYS A 4 -4.04 -24.29 11.69
C LYS A 4 -3.31 -25.01 12.84
N GLU A 5 -2.81 -26.21 12.57
CA GLU A 5 -1.97 -26.96 13.51
C GLU A 5 -0.67 -26.20 13.80
N PHE A 6 -0.02 -25.67 12.77
CA PHE A 6 1.21 -24.89 12.92
C PHE A 6 0.99 -23.63 13.77
N LEU A 7 -0.05 -22.85 13.48
CA LEU A 7 -0.35 -21.62 14.23
C LEU A 7 -0.57 -21.93 15.72
N THR A 8 -1.34 -22.98 16.02
CA THR A 8 -1.64 -23.40 17.39
C THR A 8 -0.38 -23.86 18.11
N GLU A 9 0.43 -24.71 17.48
CA GLU A 9 1.69 -25.21 18.05
C GLU A 9 2.68 -24.08 18.34
N ILE A 10 2.81 -23.11 17.43
CA ILE A 10 3.65 -21.92 17.63
C ILE A 10 3.15 -21.09 18.82
N ALA A 11 1.85 -20.81 18.89
CA ALA A 11 1.29 -20.02 19.99
C ALA A 11 1.51 -20.71 21.35
N ASP A 12 1.32 -22.02 21.44
CA ASP A 12 1.51 -22.79 22.67
C ASP A 12 2.97 -22.84 23.11
N ARG A 13 3.92 -23.05 22.18
CA ARG A 13 5.35 -23.06 22.49
C ARG A 13 5.85 -21.69 22.93
N VAL A 14 5.47 -20.63 22.20
CA VAL A 14 5.83 -19.25 22.57
C VAL A 14 5.24 -18.89 23.94
N ALA A 15 3.99 -19.27 24.22
CA ALA A 15 3.38 -19.05 25.53
C ALA A 15 4.15 -19.75 26.67
N LYS A 16 4.60 -20.98 26.43
CA LYS A 16 5.38 -21.76 27.41
C LYS A 16 6.73 -21.12 27.72
N GLU A 17 7.42 -20.56 26.74
CA GLU A 17 8.72 -19.91 26.93
C GLU A 17 8.61 -18.50 27.53
N MET A 18 7.59 -17.73 27.14
CA MET A 18 7.40 -16.35 27.61
C MET A 18 6.81 -16.28 29.03
N GLY A 19 6.07 -17.32 29.45
CA GLY A 19 5.47 -17.41 30.77
C GLY A 19 4.15 -16.65 30.93
N HIS A 20 3.54 -16.77 32.12
CA HIS A 20 2.15 -16.36 32.39
C HIS A 20 1.86 -14.86 32.33
N GLU A 21 2.89 -14.01 32.28
CA GLU A 21 2.71 -12.56 32.15
C GLU A 21 2.22 -12.14 30.75
N TYR A 22 2.47 -12.99 29.74
CA TYR A 22 2.13 -12.73 28.35
C TYR A 22 0.93 -13.57 27.92
N VAL A 23 0.10 -13.02 27.04
CA VAL A 23 -1.04 -13.72 26.44
C VAL A 23 -0.87 -13.74 24.93
N MET A 24 -0.92 -14.95 24.35
CA MET A 24 -0.81 -15.13 22.90
C MET A 24 -2.19 -15.05 22.27
N HIS A 25 -2.33 -14.23 21.25
CA HIS A 25 -3.53 -14.19 20.42
C HIS A 25 -3.13 -14.31 18.95
N ILE A 26 -3.70 -15.31 18.29
CA ILE A 26 -3.67 -15.37 16.83
C ILE A 26 -4.81 -14.52 16.31
N THR A 27 -4.53 -13.65 15.35
CA THR A 27 -5.52 -12.76 14.75
C THR A 27 -5.42 -12.84 13.23
N GLU A 28 -6.56 -13.01 12.58
CA GLU A 28 -6.68 -12.90 11.13
C GLU A 28 -6.66 -11.41 10.74
N ILE A 29 -5.79 -11.06 9.82
CA ILE A 29 -5.50 -9.68 9.43
C ILE A 29 -5.76 -9.56 7.93
N PRO A 30 -6.89 -8.95 7.52
CA PRO A 30 -7.18 -8.75 6.12
C PRO A 30 -6.18 -7.75 5.53
N LYS A 31 -5.54 -8.18 4.43
CA LYS A 31 -4.64 -7.41 3.58
C LYS A 31 -5.35 -7.07 2.27
N ASN A 32 -4.62 -6.37 1.41
CA ASN A 32 -5.13 -5.98 0.09
C ASN A 32 -5.44 -7.23 -0.75
N ASN A 33 -6.45 -7.10 -1.60
CA ASN A 33 -6.89 -8.09 -2.59
C ASN A 33 -7.31 -9.44 -1.98
N GLY A 34 -8.02 -9.40 -0.85
CA GLY A 34 -8.62 -10.58 -0.22
C GLY A 34 -7.62 -11.51 0.49
N ILE A 35 -6.35 -11.12 0.58
CA ILE A 35 -5.34 -11.88 1.32
C ILE A 35 -5.62 -11.75 2.82
N VAL A 36 -5.56 -12.85 3.55
CA VAL A 36 -5.66 -12.88 5.01
C VAL A 36 -4.37 -13.47 5.57
N LEU A 37 -3.72 -12.72 6.46
CA LEU A 37 -2.54 -13.19 7.18
C LEU A 37 -2.88 -13.47 8.64
N HIS A 38 -2.14 -14.36 9.27
CA HIS A 38 -2.30 -14.74 10.67
C HIS A 38 -1.17 -14.12 11.48
N GLY A 39 -1.53 -13.12 12.28
CA GLY A 39 -0.61 -12.46 13.20
C GLY A 39 -0.61 -13.12 14.57
N LEU A 40 0.56 -13.41 15.11
CA LEU A 40 0.75 -13.69 16.53
C LEU A 40 0.96 -12.37 17.28
N ASN A 41 -0.02 -12.03 18.12
CA ASN A 41 0.06 -10.92 19.06
C ASN A 41 0.52 -11.44 20.43
N ILE A 42 1.65 -10.93 20.91
CA ILE A 42 2.26 -11.31 22.19
C ILE A 42 1.96 -10.21 23.21
N LEU A 43 0.77 -10.25 23.81
CA LEU A 43 0.28 -9.18 24.68
C LEU A 43 0.96 -9.23 26.06
N ASN A 44 1.71 -8.19 26.40
CA ASN A 44 2.10 -7.93 27.79
C ASN A 44 0.99 -7.12 28.47
N ARG A 45 0.47 -7.64 29.60
CA ARG A 45 -0.67 -7.04 30.33
C ARG A 45 -0.44 -5.62 30.85
N GLN A 46 0.81 -5.15 30.87
CA GLN A 46 1.19 -3.83 31.37
C GLN A 46 1.19 -2.75 30.28
N VAL A 47 1.15 -3.13 28.99
CA VAL A 47 1.22 -2.18 27.86
C VAL A 47 0.07 -2.37 26.88
N ASN A 48 -0.37 -1.27 26.27
CA ASN A 48 -1.52 -1.22 25.34
C ASN A 48 -1.16 -1.45 23.86
N LEU A 49 0.11 -1.71 23.55
CA LEU A 49 0.60 -1.92 22.19
C LEU A 49 1.54 -3.14 22.18
N SER A 50 1.33 -4.03 21.22
CA SER A 50 2.17 -5.22 21.02
C SER A 50 2.54 -5.33 19.55
N PRO A 51 3.77 -5.77 19.23
CA PRO A 51 4.10 -6.27 17.91
C PRO A 51 3.14 -7.38 17.49
N CYS A 52 2.82 -7.39 16.20
CA CYS A 52 2.04 -8.43 15.54
C CYS A 52 2.96 -9.13 14.52
N ILE A 53 3.29 -10.40 14.76
CA ILE A 53 4.25 -11.16 13.95
C ILE A 53 3.48 -12.07 12.99
N TYR A 54 3.63 -11.87 11.67
CA TYR A 54 2.94 -12.71 10.67
C TYR A 54 3.57 -14.11 10.62
N LEU A 55 2.73 -15.13 10.67
CA LEU A 55 3.17 -16.52 10.77
C LEU A 55 3.34 -17.20 9.41
N GLU A 56 2.85 -16.60 8.31
CA GLU A 56 2.99 -17.15 6.95
C GLU A 56 4.46 -17.34 6.54
N TYR A 57 5.32 -16.35 6.83
CA TYR A 57 6.76 -16.45 6.56
C TYR A 57 7.38 -17.68 7.25
N TYR A 58 7.06 -17.88 8.53
CA TYR A 58 7.60 -18.99 9.31
C TYR A 58 7.01 -20.33 8.88
N HIS A 59 5.73 -20.36 8.52
CA HIS A 59 5.08 -21.56 8.00
C HIS A 59 5.74 -22.02 6.70
N GLU A 60 5.96 -21.10 5.75
CA GLU A 60 6.64 -21.41 4.50
C GLU A 60 8.05 -21.97 4.74
N LYS A 61 8.84 -21.35 5.63
CA LYS A 61 10.18 -21.84 5.98
C LYS A 61 10.16 -23.21 6.65
N TYR A 62 9.15 -23.48 7.48
CA TYR A 62 8.96 -24.78 8.11
C TYR A 62 8.60 -25.87 7.09
N GLU A 63 7.66 -25.61 6.18
CA GLU A 63 7.22 -26.57 5.17
C GLU A 63 8.35 -26.98 4.22
N HIS A 64 9.24 -26.05 3.89
CA HIS A 64 10.42 -26.31 3.06
C HIS A 64 11.62 -26.88 3.83
N GLY A 65 11.49 -27.11 5.15
CA GLY A 65 12.56 -27.62 6.00
C GLY A 65 13.72 -26.64 6.21
N ALA A 66 13.53 -25.36 5.89
CA ALA A 66 14.53 -24.31 6.07
C ALA A 66 14.68 -23.89 7.54
N MET A 67 13.63 -24.05 8.35
CA MET A 67 13.65 -23.77 9.79
C MET A 67 12.96 -24.88 10.58
N ALA A 68 13.60 -25.31 11.68
CA ALA A 68 12.99 -26.19 12.65
C ALA A 68 12.04 -25.42 13.58
N MET A 69 11.08 -26.11 14.18
CA MET A 69 10.06 -25.51 15.07
C MET A 69 10.69 -24.67 16.20
N ASP A 70 11.69 -25.21 16.89
CA ASP A 70 12.32 -24.53 18.02
C ASP A 70 13.06 -23.25 17.57
N ALA A 71 13.71 -23.28 16.41
CA ALA A 71 14.36 -22.09 15.85
C ALA A 71 13.36 -20.99 15.46
N ILE A 72 12.16 -21.36 15.03
CA ILE A 72 11.08 -20.41 14.73
C ILE A 72 10.61 -19.74 16.03
N VAL A 73 10.40 -20.51 17.09
CA VAL A 73 9.96 -19.98 18.41
C VAL A 73 11.00 -19.01 18.95
N GLU A 74 12.29 -19.38 18.92
CA GLU A 74 13.39 -18.51 19.33
C GLU A 74 13.43 -17.19 18.54
N ASP A 75 13.27 -17.26 17.21
CA ASP A 75 13.29 -16.08 16.35
C ASP A 75 12.07 -15.17 16.60
N ILE A 76 10.86 -15.73 16.75
CA ILE A 76 9.65 -14.97 17.09
C ILE A 76 9.84 -14.21 18.42
N ILE A 77 10.37 -14.89 19.44
CA ILE A 77 10.61 -14.28 20.76
C ILE A 77 11.66 -13.18 20.66
N LYS A 78 12.72 -13.40 19.86
CA LYS A 78 13.74 -12.39 19.60
C LYS A 78 13.15 -11.15 18.93
N VAL A 79 12.42 -11.34 17.82
CA VAL A 79 11.75 -10.25 17.08
C VAL A 79 10.81 -9.48 18.01
N TYR A 80 10.04 -10.17 18.84
CA TYR A 80 9.18 -9.54 19.83
C TYR A 80 9.99 -8.67 20.80
N ARG A 81 11.06 -9.19 21.40
CA ARG A 81 11.86 -8.45 22.38
C ARG A 81 12.53 -7.21 21.77
N GLU A 82 12.93 -7.27 20.51
CA GLU A 82 13.52 -6.14 19.78
C GLU A 82 12.51 -5.00 19.52
N HIS A 83 11.23 -5.34 19.33
CA HIS A 83 10.18 -4.40 18.94
C HIS A 83 9.16 -4.10 20.03
N ALA A 84 9.20 -4.80 21.16
CA ALA A 84 8.30 -4.58 22.28
C ALA A 84 8.45 -3.15 22.81
N VAL A 85 7.31 -2.53 23.10
CA VAL A 85 7.28 -1.21 23.73
C VAL A 85 7.32 -1.36 25.25
N SER A 86 8.10 -0.50 25.90
CA SER A 86 8.22 -0.46 27.37
C SER A 86 7.22 0.50 28.03
N LYS A 87 6.45 1.24 27.24
CA LYS A 87 5.46 2.24 27.69
C LYS A 87 4.22 2.19 26.83
N ASN A 88 3.10 2.58 27.40
CA ASN A 88 1.85 2.77 26.66
C ASN A 88 2.05 3.78 25.52
N TRP A 89 1.51 3.44 24.36
CA TRP A 89 1.37 4.38 23.25
C TRP A 89 0.23 5.34 23.53
N ASP A 90 0.44 6.63 23.22
CA ASP A 90 -0.62 7.62 23.30
C ASP A 90 -1.63 7.39 22.17
N THR A 91 -2.75 6.76 22.51
CA THR A 91 -3.83 6.47 21.56
C THR A 91 -4.55 7.73 21.11
N SER A 92 -4.46 8.84 21.86
CA SER A 92 -5.11 10.11 21.49
C SER A 92 -4.58 10.69 20.18
N SER A 93 -3.38 10.27 19.77
CA SER A 93 -2.79 10.60 18.47
C SER A 93 -3.62 10.13 17.27
N PHE A 94 -4.43 9.07 17.42
CA PHE A 94 -5.30 8.54 16.37
C PHE A 94 -6.79 8.48 16.77
N THR A 95 -7.14 8.46 18.07
CA THR A 95 -8.55 8.46 18.50
C THR A 95 -9.17 9.85 18.49
N ASN A 96 -8.39 10.93 18.41
CA ASN A 96 -8.86 12.29 18.24
C ASN A 96 -8.65 12.75 16.79
N TYR A 97 -9.73 13.17 16.13
CA TYR A 97 -9.70 13.63 14.74
C TYR A 97 -8.71 14.79 14.52
N GLU A 98 -8.69 15.78 15.41
CA GLU A 98 -7.82 16.95 15.26
C GLU A 98 -6.33 16.60 15.26
N ASN A 99 -5.96 15.54 15.97
CA ASN A 99 -4.58 15.02 16.01
C ASN A 99 -4.25 14.14 14.79
N ALA A 100 -5.24 13.40 14.30
CA ALA A 100 -5.10 12.46 13.18
C ALA A 100 -5.17 13.15 11.81
N LYS A 101 -5.95 14.23 11.68
CA LYS A 101 -6.40 14.76 10.39
C LYS A 101 -5.28 15.19 9.45
N GLN A 102 -4.16 15.73 9.96
CA GLN A 102 -2.99 16.10 9.13
C GLN A 102 -2.18 14.89 8.64
N ARG A 103 -2.35 13.74 9.29
CA ARG A 103 -1.71 12.46 8.95
C ARG A 103 -2.60 11.57 8.09
N LEU A 104 -3.82 12.01 7.78
CA LEU A 104 -4.68 11.30 6.84
C LEU A 104 -4.03 11.24 5.46
N ARG A 105 -4.02 10.05 4.87
CA ARG A 105 -3.55 9.77 3.53
C ARG A 105 -4.58 8.91 2.82
N GLY A 106 -4.59 9.03 1.50
CA GLY A 106 -5.39 8.21 0.62
C GLY A 106 -4.61 6.98 0.19
N ARG A 107 -5.31 5.87 -0.02
CA ARG A 107 -4.77 4.68 -0.68
C ARG A 107 -5.83 4.14 -1.62
N LEU A 108 -5.42 3.82 -2.85
CA LEU A 108 -6.27 3.11 -3.79
C LEU A 108 -6.11 1.60 -3.60
N ILE A 109 -7.24 0.91 -3.63
CA ILE A 109 -7.33 -0.56 -3.64
C ILE A 109 -8.33 -1.00 -4.71
N ASN A 110 -8.17 -2.21 -5.23
CA ASN A 110 -9.12 -2.77 -6.18
C ASN A 110 -10.49 -2.99 -5.52
N THR A 111 -11.57 -2.48 -6.12
CA THR A 111 -12.91 -2.56 -5.49
C THR A 111 -13.40 -4.01 -5.39
N GLU A 112 -13.37 -4.75 -6.50
CA GLU A 112 -13.87 -6.13 -6.56
C GLU A 112 -13.08 -7.05 -5.62
N LYS A 113 -11.75 -6.99 -5.66
CA LYS A 113 -10.90 -7.86 -4.84
C LYS A 113 -10.95 -7.54 -3.34
N ASN A 114 -11.53 -6.40 -2.95
CA ASN A 114 -11.60 -5.97 -1.55
C ASN A 114 -13.03 -5.77 -1.05
N GLU A 115 -14.05 -6.34 -1.70
CA GLU A 115 -15.47 -6.16 -1.35
C GLU A 115 -15.76 -6.41 0.14
N GLU A 116 -15.29 -7.52 0.71
CA GLU A 116 -15.50 -7.82 2.14
C GLU A 116 -14.79 -6.83 3.07
N LEU A 117 -13.58 -6.38 2.70
CA LEU A 117 -12.83 -5.40 3.48
C LEU A 117 -13.54 -4.04 3.45
N LEU A 118 -14.04 -3.62 2.28
CA LEU A 118 -14.71 -2.33 2.07
C LEU A 118 -16.00 -2.17 2.90
N LYS A 119 -16.67 -3.27 3.27
CA LYS A 119 -17.81 -3.24 4.22
C LYS A 119 -17.45 -2.68 5.60
N THR A 120 -16.16 -2.64 5.93
CA THR A 120 -15.65 -2.18 7.24
C THR A 120 -15.00 -0.79 7.18
N LEU A 121 -14.77 -0.26 5.98
CA LEU A 121 -13.99 0.95 5.75
C LEU A 121 -14.85 2.05 5.10
N PRO A 122 -14.76 3.31 5.56
CA PRO A 122 -15.19 4.44 4.76
C PRO A 122 -14.38 4.48 3.47
N HIS A 123 -15.05 4.66 2.33
CA HIS A 123 -14.39 4.66 1.02
C HIS A 123 -15.17 5.50 0.00
N ARG A 124 -14.47 5.85 -1.08
CA ARG A 124 -15.02 6.55 -2.24
C ARG A 124 -14.70 5.78 -3.51
N GLU A 125 -15.71 5.59 -4.35
CA GLU A 125 -15.56 4.94 -5.64
C GLU A 125 -14.69 5.79 -6.58
N PHE A 126 -13.78 5.13 -7.30
CA PHE A 126 -12.94 5.73 -8.32
C PHE A 126 -12.65 4.70 -9.43
N LEU A 127 -13.38 4.79 -10.55
CA LEU A 127 -13.32 3.79 -11.63
C LEU A 127 -13.65 2.38 -11.09
N ASP A 128 -12.77 1.40 -11.30
CA ASP A 128 -12.81 0.05 -10.73
C ASP A 128 -12.06 -0.07 -9.39
N LEU A 129 -11.62 1.06 -8.83
CA LEU A 129 -10.89 1.17 -7.57
C LEU A 129 -11.74 1.87 -6.51
N SER A 130 -11.29 1.74 -5.27
CA SER A 130 -11.83 2.45 -4.12
C SER A 130 -10.71 3.21 -3.41
N LEU A 131 -10.95 4.49 -3.16
CA LEU A 131 -10.13 5.29 -2.27
C LEU A 131 -10.51 4.97 -0.82
N ILE A 132 -9.54 4.46 -0.06
CA ILE A 132 -9.64 4.27 1.39
C ILE A 132 -8.71 5.23 2.12
N TYR A 133 -8.94 5.37 3.42
CA TYR A 133 -8.23 6.32 4.26
C TYR A 133 -7.32 5.63 5.26
N THR A 134 -6.12 6.17 5.44
CA THR A 134 -5.17 5.72 6.47
C THR A 134 -4.60 6.90 7.24
N VAL A 135 -4.19 6.66 8.49
CA VAL A 135 -3.42 7.61 9.29
C VAL A 135 -1.98 7.10 9.37
N ASN A 136 -1.04 7.87 8.83
CA ASN A 136 0.34 7.45 8.69
C ASN A 136 1.25 8.11 9.76
N TYR A 137 2.13 7.31 10.35
CA TYR A 137 3.07 7.71 11.40
C TYR A 137 4.50 7.32 11.01
N PRO A 138 5.46 8.25 11.04
CA PRO A 138 6.86 7.89 10.84
C PRO A 138 7.33 6.98 11.97
N CYS A 139 8.04 5.92 11.63
CA CYS A 139 8.69 5.02 12.57
C CYS A 139 10.17 5.39 12.66
N GLU A 140 10.52 6.21 13.65
CA GLU A 140 11.89 6.75 13.82
C GLU A 140 12.97 5.66 13.91
N LYS A 141 12.64 4.50 14.49
CA LYS A 141 13.61 3.40 14.69
C LYS A 141 13.97 2.68 13.40
N THR A 142 13.02 2.51 12.48
CA THR A 142 13.22 1.73 11.25
C THR A 142 13.35 2.62 10.01
N GLY A 143 13.11 3.93 10.15
CA GLY A 143 12.98 4.84 9.01
C GLY A 143 11.75 4.56 8.13
N GLY A 144 10.85 3.66 8.59
CA GLY A 144 9.66 3.27 7.85
C GLY A 144 8.42 4.07 8.23
N MET A 145 7.27 3.70 7.66
CA MET A 145 5.97 4.32 7.95
C MET A 145 5.02 3.31 8.57
N GLY A 146 4.54 3.57 9.79
CA GLY A 146 3.39 2.89 10.38
C GLY A 146 2.10 3.44 9.80
N SER A 147 1.10 2.60 9.57
CA SER A 147 -0.17 3.02 9.01
C SER A 147 -1.34 2.37 9.73
N ILE A 148 -2.30 3.18 10.15
CA ILE A 148 -3.56 2.75 10.76
C ILE A 148 -4.67 2.92 9.71
N ARG A 149 -5.36 1.85 9.36
CA ARG A 149 -6.54 1.92 8.48
C ARG A 149 -7.69 2.59 9.21
N VAL A 150 -8.30 3.59 8.59
CA VAL A 150 -9.51 4.23 9.11
C VAL A 150 -10.68 3.28 8.85
N THR A 151 -11.47 3.02 9.89
CA THR A 151 -12.64 2.13 9.85
C THR A 151 -13.90 2.93 10.15
N HIS A 152 -15.09 2.36 9.94
CA HIS A 152 -16.34 3.02 10.32
C HIS A 152 -16.42 3.37 11.82
N ASP A 153 -15.73 2.63 12.68
CA ASP A 153 -15.68 2.94 14.12
C ASP A 153 -14.83 4.17 14.43
N HIS A 154 -13.75 4.39 13.67
CA HIS A 154 -12.98 5.64 13.74
C HIS A 154 -13.84 6.83 13.30
N VAL A 155 -14.59 6.70 12.20
CA VAL A 155 -15.50 7.76 11.71
C VAL A 155 -16.54 8.14 12.77
N LYS A 156 -17.19 7.13 13.38
CA LYS A 156 -18.15 7.34 14.49
C LYS A 156 -17.49 8.01 15.70
N MET A 157 -16.28 7.59 16.05
CA MET A 157 -15.52 8.13 17.17
C MET A 157 -15.14 9.60 16.94
N TRP A 158 -14.69 9.92 15.73
CA TRP A 158 -14.30 11.26 15.30
C TRP A 158 -15.49 12.19 15.07
N LYS A 159 -16.70 11.64 14.92
CA LYS A 159 -17.93 12.37 14.60
C LYS A 159 -17.81 13.19 13.31
N VAL A 160 -17.15 12.62 12.33
CA VAL A 160 -17.04 13.13 10.96
C VAL A 160 -17.78 12.20 10.00
N ASP A 161 -17.93 12.58 8.75
CA ASP A 161 -18.40 11.72 7.67
C ASP A 161 -17.27 11.42 6.67
N GLU A 162 -17.58 10.63 5.64
CA GLU A 162 -16.61 10.28 4.61
C GLU A 162 -16.24 11.49 3.73
N GLU A 163 -17.16 12.43 3.50
CA GLU A 163 -16.87 13.63 2.71
C GLU A 163 -15.79 14.49 3.37
N GLU A 164 -15.84 14.63 4.68
CA GLU A 164 -14.80 15.32 5.46
C GLU A 164 -13.45 14.59 5.39
N LEU A 165 -13.44 13.25 5.44
CA LEU A 165 -12.21 12.47 5.23
C LEU A 165 -11.63 12.69 3.83
N PHE A 166 -12.48 12.69 2.81
CA PHE A 166 -12.07 12.92 1.43
C PHE A 166 -11.46 14.32 1.26
N ARG A 167 -12.16 15.35 1.74
CA ARG A 167 -11.71 16.74 1.70
C ARG A 167 -10.35 16.90 2.38
N GLN A 168 -10.22 16.39 3.61
CA GLN A 168 -8.98 16.49 4.37
C GLN A 168 -7.83 15.70 3.73
N THR A 169 -8.13 14.54 3.14
CA THR A 169 -7.13 13.72 2.43
C THR A 169 -6.63 14.42 1.17
N LYS A 170 -7.51 15.08 0.41
CA LYS A 170 -7.12 15.90 -0.74
C LYS A 170 -6.23 17.07 -0.33
N GLU A 171 -6.62 17.79 0.73
CA GLU A 171 -5.80 18.89 1.27
C GLU A 171 -4.42 18.41 1.74
N ASN A 172 -4.36 17.23 2.37
CA ASN A 172 -3.09 16.65 2.78
C ASN A 172 -2.26 16.17 1.60
N MET A 173 -2.89 15.66 0.54
CA MET A 173 -2.20 15.26 -0.67
C MET A 173 -1.48 16.45 -1.30
N GLU A 174 -2.18 17.57 -1.43
CA GLU A 174 -1.64 18.83 -1.99
C GLU A 174 -0.54 19.45 -1.09
N ARG A 175 -0.64 19.32 0.23
CA ARG A 175 0.27 19.99 1.19
C ARG A 175 1.44 19.14 1.68
N TYR A 176 1.23 17.83 1.82
CA TYR A 176 2.14 16.95 2.56
C TYR A 176 2.51 15.67 1.79
N ASP A 177 1.76 15.29 0.77
CA ASP A 177 2.04 14.11 -0.06
C ASP A 177 2.48 14.56 -1.46
N GLU A 178 3.60 15.30 -1.48
CA GLU A 178 4.18 15.87 -2.70
C GLU A 178 4.32 14.79 -3.77
N SER A 179 3.66 15.01 -4.91
CA SER A 179 3.72 14.10 -6.05
C SER A 179 5.15 14.07 -6.59
N SER A 180 5.68 12.88 -6.80
CA SER A 180 6.91 12.66 -7.55
C SER A 180 6.55 12.22 -8.95
N LEU A 181 6.98 13.01 -9.94
CA LEU A 181 6.87 12.67 -11.36
C LEU A 181 8.28 12.51 -11.91
N GLU A 182 8.73 11.28 -12.07
CA GLU A 182 10.08 10.95 -12.48
C GLU A 182 10.09 10.40 -13.90
N ASN A 183 10.89 10.98 -14.80
CA ASN A 183 11.09 10.42 -16.12
C ASN A 183 11.95 9.15 -16.01
N LEU A 184 11.45 8.02 -16.52
CA LEU A 184 12.10 6.73 -16.35
C LEU A 184 13.47 6.68 -17.04
N GLN A 185 13.62 7.31 -18.20
CA GLN A 185 14.90 7.35 -18.91
C GLN A 185 15.99 8.06 -18.07
N ASN A 186 15.65 9.18 -17.44
CA ASN A 186 16.58 9.91 -16.58
C ASN A 186 17.02 9.07 -15.37
N LEU A 187 16.08 8.38 -14.72
CA LEU A 187 16.40 7.49 -13.60
C LEU A 187 17.35 6.36 -14.01
N LEU A 188 17.10 5.74 -15.16
CA LEU A 188 17.97 4.68 -15.67
C LEU A 188 19.38 5.19 -15.99
N GLY A 189 19.49 6.40 -16.57
CA GLY A 189 20.79 7.04 -16.83
C GLY A 189 21.59 7.30 -15.56
N GLU A 190 20.93 7.82 -14.52
CA GLU A 190 21.54 8.04 -13.20
C GLU A 190 22.06 6.74 -12.57
N MET A 191 21.29 5.65 -12.66
CA MET A 191 21.68 4.35 -12.10
C MET A 191 22.91 3.74 -12.78
N ILE A 192 23.09 3.99 -14.09
CA ILE A 192 24.20 3.44 -14.88
C ILE A 192 25.45 4.36 -14.79
N GLY A 193 25.32 5.53 -14.15
CA GLY A 193 26.42 6.48 -13.97
C GLY A 193 26.81 7.22 -15.25
N THR A 194 25.90 7.28 -16.22
CA THR A 194 26.08 7.95 -17.50
C THR A 194 25.12 9.12 -17.63
N ASN A 195 25.64 10.33 -17.81
CA ASN A 195 24.83 11.50 -18.18
C ASN A 195 24.52 11.55 -19.68
N GLU A 196 24.99 10.56 -20.44
CA GLU A 196 24.61 10.37 -21.84
C GLU A 196 23.30 9.59 -21.88
N THR A 197 22.33 10.08 -22.64
CA THR A 197 21.14 9.34 -23.05
C THR A 197 21.59 8.04 -23.71
N VAL A 198 21.63 6.95 -22.94
CA VAL A 198 21.98 5.59 -23.42
C VAL A 198 21.03 5.15 -24.55
N PHE A 199 19.86 5.78 -24.60
CA PHE A 199 18.81 5.57 -25.58
C PHE A 199 18.75 6.78 -26.52
N ASN A 200 18.57 6.52 -27.81
CA ASN A 200 18.39 7.57 -28.80
C ASN A 200 17.05 8.28 -28.52
N ASP A 201 17.07 9.54 -28.10
CA ASP A 201 15.89 10.30 -27.64
C ASP A 201 14.75 10.35 -28.69
N GLU A 202 15.06 10.16 -29.97
CA GLU A 202 14.09 10.19 -31.07
C GLU A 202 13.27 8.89 -31.25
N GLU A 203 13.68 7.77 -30.64
CA GLU A 203 13.03 6.46 -30.88
C GLU A 203 12.21 5.92 -29.70
N MET A 204 12.31 6.53 -28.51
CA MET A 204 11.72 5.98 -27.29
C MET A 204 10.49 6.76 -26.82
N ILE A 205 9.39 6.06 -26.56
CA ILE A 205 8.17 6.67 -26.04
C ILE A 205 8.45 7.27 -24.64
N PRO A 206 8.16 8.57 -24.40
CA PRO A 206 8.31 9.18 -23.08
C PRO A 206 7.51 8.41 -22.02
N MET A 207 8.15 8.07 -20.90
CA MET A 207 7.50 7.34 -19.80
C MET A 207 7.84 7.99 -18.46
N TYR A 208 6.81 8.19 -17.65
CA TYR A 208 6.93 8.84 -16.35
C TYR A 208 6.36 7.97 -15.25
N ILE A 209 7.08 7.84 -14.14
CA ILE A 209 6.57 7.24 -12.91
C ILE A 209 5.90 8.34 -12.10
N LEU A 210 4.62 8.17 -11.79
CA LEU A 210 3.87 9.02 -10.86
C LEU A 210 3.65 8.27 -9.55
N THR A 211 4.22 8.83 -8.48
CA THR A 211 4.11 8.30 -7.11
C THR A 211 4.12 9.46 -6.10
N ASN A 212 4.16 9.16 -4.79
CA ASN A 212 4.43 10.16 -3.76
C ASN A 212 5.90 10.13 -3.33
N LYS A 213 6.35 11.16 -2.62
CA LYS A 213 7.73 11.28 -2.15
C LYS A 213 8.25 10.08 -1.34
N GLU A 214 7.38 9.44 -0.58
CA GLU A 214 7.71 8.26 0.23
C GLU A 214 7.73 6.96 -0.59
N LYS A 215 7.33 7.02 -1.88
CA LYS A 215 7.16 5.88 -2.79
C LYS A 215 6.29 4.76 -2.18
N LEU A 216 5.30 5.15 -1.37
CA LEU A 216 4.47 4.25 -0.58
C LEU A 216 2.98 4.54 -0.77
N ASN A 217 2.24 3.58 -1.34
CA ASN A 217 0.83 3.75 -1.71
C ASN A 217 0.58 4.97 -2.63
N GLY A 218 1.60 5.39 -3.38
CA GLY A 218 1.61 6.61 -4.18
C GLY A 218 0.79 6.55 -5.46
N ALA A 219 0.23 5.39 -5.84
CA ALA A 219 -0.66 5.30 -7.00
C ALA A 219 -1.91 6.18 -6.85
N VAL A 220 -2.28 6.54 -5.61
CA VAL A 220 -3.33 7.53 -5.32
C VAL A 220 -3.09 8.89 -5.99
N GLN A 221 -1.85 9.22 -6.34
CA GLN A 221 -1.47 10.46 -6.99
C GLN A 221 -2.06 10.59 -8.41
N MET A 222 -2.56 9.51 -9.02
CA MET A 222 -3.34 9.62 -10.25
C MET A 222 -4.69 10.34 -10.07
N MET A 223 -5.12 10.57 -8.83
CA MET A 223 -6.26 11.45 -8.53
C MET A 223 -5.87 12.93 -8.45
N ASN A 224 -4.57 13.26 -8.52
CA ASN A 224 -4.08 14.63 -8.54
C ASN A 224 -4.24 15.24 -9.94
N GLU A 225 -5.39 15.88 -10.15
CA GLU A 225 -5.74 16.56 -11.41
C GLU A 225 -4.68 17.58 -11.85
N GLY A 226 -4.03 18.27 -10.91
CA GLY A 226 -3.00 19.27 -11.20
C GLY A 226 -1.77 18.66 -11.87
N VAL A 227 -1.32 17.50 -11.37
CA VAL A 227 -0.17 16.79 -11.94
C VAL A 227 -0.52 16.23 -13.31
N LEU A 228 -1.66 15.53 -13.44
CA LEU A 228 -2.07 14.97 -14.73
C LEU A 228 -2.25 16.05 -15.79
N LYS A 229 -2.85 17.19 -15.43
CA LYS A 229 -2.99 18.34 -16.32
C LYS A 229 -1.64 18.89 -16.74
N ALA A 230 -0.73 19.14 -15.79
CA ALA A 230 0.60 19.65 -16.10
C ALA A 230 1.40 18.69 -17.00
N THR A 231 1.33 17.38 -16.75
CA THR A 231 1.97 16.36 -17.59
C THR A 231 1.36 16.30 -18.98
N ALA A 232 0.04 16.33 -19.10
CA ALA A 232 -0.66 16.33 -20.39
C ALA A 232 -0.35 17.59 -21.22
N GLU A 233 -0.33 18.77 -20.57
CA GLU A 233 0.04 20.04 -21.20
C GLU A 233 1.50 20.05 -21.66
N MET A 234 2.42 19.52 -20.85
CA MET A 234 3.83 19.36 -21.21
C MET A 234 4.02 18.49 -22.46
N LEU A 235 3.23 17.42 -22.60
CA LEU A 235 3.31 16.47 -23.72
C LEU A 235 2.41 16.86 -24.90
N GLY A 236 1.46 17.77 -24.71
CA GLY A 236 0.46 18.16 -25.69
C GLY A 236 -0.50 17.03 -26.11
N LYS A 237 -0.70 16.03 -25.25
CA LYS A 237 -1.46 14.79 -25.56
C LYS A 237 -2.30 14.31 -24.38
N ASP A 238 -3.29 13.47 -24.68
CA ASP A 238 -3.93 12.60 -23.68
C ASP A 238 -2.88 11.65 -23.06
N LEU A 239 -3.14 11.12 -21.87
CA LEU A 239 -2.22 10.22 -21.18
C LEU A 239 -2.83 8.84 -21.00
N MET A 240 -2.07 7.79 -21.27
CA MET A 240 -2.38 6.45 -20.77
C MET A 240 -1.78 6.31 -19.36
N ILE A 241 -2.61 5.90 -18.42
CA ILE A 241 -2.25 5.66 -17.01
C ILE A 241 -2.24 4.15 -16.79
N ILE A 242 -1.07 3.62 -16.47
CA ILE A 242 -0.81 2.20 -16.30
C ILE A 242 -0.60 1.93 -14.80
N PRO A 243 -1.50 1.20 -14.14
CA PRO A 243 -1.31 0.81 -12.74
C PRO A 243 -0.16 -0.19 -12.61
N SER A 244 1.03 0.30 -12.26
CA SER A 244 2.21 -0.55 -12.05
C SER A 244 2.06 -1.34 -10.74
N SER A 245 1.65 -0.67 -9.66
CA SER A 245 1.35 -1.31 -8.38
C SER A 245 0.45 -0.40 -7.52
N VAL A 246 0.16 -0.78 -6.28
CA VAL A 246 -0.45 0.15 -5.31
C VAL A 246 0.45 1.35 -4.98
N HIS A 247 1.75 1.28 -5.28
CA HIS A 247 2.74 2.29 -4.92
C HIS A 247 2.93 3.37 -5.98
N GLU A 248 2.62 3.11 -7.24
CA GLU A 248 2.87 4.04 -8.35
C GLU A 248 2.06 3.69 -9.60
N VAL A 249 1.92 4.66 -10.50
CA VAL A 249 1.40 4.47 -11.85
C VAL A 249 2.40 4.97 -12.87
N LEU A 250 2.40 4.40 -14.08
CA LEU A 250 3.15 4.92 -15.21
C LEU A 250 2.24 5.80 -16.07
N LEU A 251 2.79 6.92 -16.53
CA LEU A 251 2.15 7.82 -17.49
C LEU A 251 2.93 7.77 -18.79
N ILE A 252 2.24 7.51 -19.90
CA ILE A 252 2.78 7.61 -21.25
C ILE A 252 1.84 8.47 -22.11
N PRO A 253 2.35 9.23 -23.09
CA PRO A 253 1.50 9.97 -24.01
C PRO A 253 0.69 8.99 -24.86
N SER A 254 -0.63 9.20 -24.95
CA SER A 254 -1.48 8.38 -25.81
C SER A 254 -1.21 8.68 -27.29
N GLU A 255 -1.06 7.62 -28.08
CA GLU A 255 -0.93 7.70 -29.54
C GLU A 255 -2.29 7.75 -30.23
N GLY A 256 -3.37 7.42 -29.52
CA GLY A 256 -4.74 7.49 -30.03
C GLY A 256 -5.09 6.36 -31.00
N HIS A 257 -4.28 5.30 -31.03
CA HIS A 257 -4.54 4.10 -31.82
C HIS A 257 -5.56 3.18 -31.13
N GLU A 258 -6.45 2.55 -31.90
CA GLU A 258 -7.54 1.73 -31.35
C GLU A 258 -7.05 0.57 -30.47
N THR A 259 -5.88 -0.01 -30.77
CA THR A 259 -5.33 -1.18 -30.07
C THR A 259 -4.34 -0.83 -28.96
N GLU A 260 -4.04 0.45 -28.75
CA GLU A 260 -3.05 0.91 -27.76
C GLU A 260 -3.42 0.44 -26.35
N ALA A 261 -4.66 0.70 -25.93
CA ALA A 261 -5.14 0.35 -24.60
C ALA A 261 -5.14 -1.17 -24.36
N ASP A 262 -5.58 -1.97 -25.33
CA ASP A 262 -5.59 -3.44 -25.21
C ASP A 262 -4.18 -4.03 -25.13
N THR A 263 -3.23 -3.46 -25.90
CA THR A 263 -1.83 -3.88 -25.86
C THR A 263 -1.22 -3.61 -24.48
N LEU A 264 -1.42 -2.40 -23.95
CA LEU A 264 -0.96 -2.05 -22.61
C LEU A 264 -1.63 -2.91 -21.54
N ARG A 265 -2.92 -3.19 -21.67
CA ARG A 265 -3.64 -4.07 -20.75
C ARG A 265 -3.06 -5.47 -20.72
N GLN A 266 -2.66 -6.01 -21.88
CA GLN A 266 -2.01 -7.31 -21.95
C GLN A 266 -0.64 -7.30 -21.25
N MET A 267 0.14 -6.23 -21.40
CA MET A 267 1.40 -6.07 -20.67
C MET A 267 1.17 -5.98 -19.14
N VAL A 268 0.17 -5.21 -18.71
CA VAL A 268 -0.22 -5.12 -17.28
C VAL A 268 -0.58 -6.49 -16.73
N ARG A 269 -1.40 -7.27 -17.47
CA ARG A 269 -1.76 -8.64 -17.08
C ARG A 269 -0.52 -9.52 -16.90
N GLU A 270 0.39 -9.50 -17.87
CA GLU A 270 1.62 -10.32 -17.81
C GLU A 270 2.48 -9.97 -16.60
N VAL A 271 2.73 -8.68 -16.34
CA VAL A 271 3.53 -8.25 -15.19
C VAL A 271 2.85 -8.58 -13.87
N ASN A 272 1.55 -8.30 -13.75
CA ASN A 272 0.77 -8.61 -12.55
C ASN A 272 0.80 -10.10 -12.21
N ASP A 273 0.62 -10.97 -13.22
CA ASP A 273 0.50 -12.41 -13.01
C ASP A 273 1.84 -13.11 -12.76
N THR A 274 2.97 -12.49 -13.15
CA THR A 274 4.29 -13.14 -13.10
C THR A 274 5.30 -12.49 -12.17
N GLN A 275 5.20 -11.19 -11.90
CA GLN A 275 6.24 -10.43 -11.18
C GLN A 275 5.78 -9.84 -9.86
N LEU A 276 4.46 -9.66 -9.66
CA LEU A 276 3.94 -8.96 -8.47
C LEU A 276 3.32 -9.90 -7.44
N ALA A 277 3.50 -9.54 -6.17
CA ALA A 277 2.73 -10.15 -5.11
C ALA A 277 1.25 -9.72 -5.24
N LEU A 278 0.33 -10.64 -4.92
CA LEU A 278 -1.11 -10.39 -5.05
C LEU A 278 -1.59 -9.14 -4.30
N ASN A 279 -0.94 -8.76 -3.18
CA ASN A 279 -1.28 -7.56 -2.40
C ASN A 279 -0.73 -6.25 -2.99
N GLU A 280 0.14 -6.31 -3.99
CA GLU A 280 0.74 -5.15 -4.66
C GLU A 280 0.04 -4.79 -5.97
N ILE A 281 -0.73 -5.74 -6.54
CA ILE A 281 -1.54 -5.50 -7.74
C ILE A 281 -2.63 -4.46 -7.43
N LEU A 282 -2.69 -3.39 -8.23
CA LEU A 282 -3.73 -2.38 -8.09
C LEU A 282 -4.92 -2.62 -9.03
N SER A 283 -4.66 -2.83 -10.32
CA SER A 283 -5.69 -3.17 -11.31
C SER A 283 -5.08 -3.91 -12.50
N TYR A 284 -5.95 -4.59 -13.25
CA TYR A 284 -5.67 -5.16 -14.57
C TYR A 284 -6.20 -4.28 -15.71
N HIS A 285 -6.83 -3.15 -15.38
CA HIS A 285 -7.27 -2.16 -16.35
C HIS A 285 -6.19 -1.11 -16.58
N VAL A 286 -6.26 -0.51 -17.76
CA VAL A 286 -5.49 0.69 -18.11
C VAL A 286 -6.47 1.85 -18.21
N TYR A 287 -6.06 3.03 -17.74
CA TYR A 287 -6.89 4.23 -17.78
C TYR A 287 -6.38 5.23 -18.80
N ARG A 288 -7.24 6.15 -19.22
CA ARG A 288 -6.88 7.28 -20.07
C ARG A 288 -7.32 8.58 -19.42
N TYR A 289 -6.39 9.53 -19.29
CA TYR A 289 -6.68 10.91 -18.95
C TYR A 289 -6.79 11.74 -20.22
N SER A 290 -7.92 12.43 -20.38
CA SER A 290 -8.16 13.32 -21.51
C SER A 290 -7.66 14.73 -21.21
N HIS A 291 -6.69 15.20 -21.98
CA HIS A 291 -6.19 16.58 -21.92
C HIS A 291 -7.34 17.58 -22.16
N GLN A 292 -8.24 17.28 -23.09
CA GLN A 292 -9.32 18.21 -23.46
C GLN A 292 -10.37 18.36 -22.35
N THR A 293 -10.74 17.26 -21.69
CA THR A 293 -11.85 17.27 -20.72
C THR A 293 -11.40 17.28 -19.26
N GLY A 294 -10.13 16.98 -19.00
CA GLY A 294 -9.59 16.82 -17.65
C GLY A 294 -10.11 15.59 -16.90
N LYS A 295 -10.65 14.60 -17.62
CA LYS A 295 -11.30 13.41 -17.03
C LYS A 295 -10.49 12.14 -17.26
N ILE A 296 -10.59 11.22 -16.31
CA ILE A 296 -10.03 9.87 -16.39
C ILE A 296 -11.16 8.89 -16.69
N ALA A 297 -10.91 7.91 -17.56
CA ALA A 297 -11.81 6.81 -17.83
C ALA A 297 -11.03 5.49 -17.99
N ILE A 298 -11.70 4.36 -17.76
CA ILE A 298 -11.15 3.05 -18.12
C ILE A 298 -11.03 2.97 -19.64
N ALA A 299 -9.84 2.61 -20.12
CA ALA A 299 -9.52 2.51 -21.53
C ALA A 299 -9.58 1.07 -22.05
N ALA A 300 -9.09 0.11 -21.25
CA ALA A 300 -9.15 -1.32 -21.54
C ALA A 300 -9.14 -2.16 -20.26
#